data_AF-A0A2V7XZN0-F1
#
_entry.id   AF-A0A2V7XZN0-F1
#
_cell.length_a   1.000
_cell.length_b   1.000
_cell.length_c   1.000
_cell.angle_alpha   90.00
_cell.angle_beta   90.00
_cell.angle_gamma   90.00
#
_symmetry.space_group_name_H-M   'P 1'
#
loop_
_entity.id
_entity.type
_entity.pdbx_description
1 polymer ?
#
loop_
_entity_poly.entity_id
_entity_poly.type
_entity_poly.pdbx_seq_one_letter_code
_entity_poly.pdbx_strand_id
1 'polypeptide(L)'
;MIFESRPALRQGLLEAVEAVRTLGGGRYACVLDAGGIVLESPEPEDGRLFGLRQLVEERRAAILAIPQALADEAPLEDVFADWHEDEFLLAFLNRRVVMVVACPDADALKAQASPLWPVWADRALRYDERYRIDAEGRGLFFGSPRLDLVVIGGASGVK
;
A
#
# COMPACT_ATOMS: atom_id res chain seq x y z
N MET A 1 19.12 18.55 13.83
CA MET A 1 18.52 17.86 12.67
C MET A 1 19.29 16.57 12.50
N ILE A 2 18.72 15.42 12.88
CA ILE A 2 19.39 14.12 12.73
C ILE A 2 19.07 13.63 11.31
N PHE A 3 20.09 13.52 10.46
CA PHE A 3 19.97 12.86 9.18
C PHE A 3 19.97 11.35 9.44
N GLU A 4 18.80 10.70 9.36
CA GLU A 4 18.72 9.25 9.36
C GLU A 4 19.37 8.72 8.07
N SER A 5 20.16 7.65 8.17
CA SER A 5 20.76 7.02 7.01
C SER A 5 19.67 6.32 6.18
N ARG A 6 19.88 6.21 4.86
CA ARG A 6 18.95 5.51 3.97
C ARG A 6 18.63 4.07 4.42
N PRO A 7 19.60 3.28 4.93
CA PRO A 7 19.30 1.97 5.52
C PRO A 7 18.39 2.04 6.76
N ALA A 8 18.59 3.02 7.66
CA ALA A 8 17.75 3.18 8.84
C ALA A 8 16.31 3.57 8.47
N LEU A 9 16.15 4.46 7.49
CA LEU A 9 14.84 4.82 6.93
C LEU A 9 14.15 3.62 6.28
N ARG A 10 14.89 2.83 5.51
CA ARG A 10 14.39 1.60 4.89
C ARG A 10 13.88 0.62 5.95
N GLN A 11 14.66 0.43 7.02
CA GLN A 11 14.31 -0.49 8.10
C GLN A 11 13.06 -0.01 8.86
N GLY A 12 12.98 1.27 9.23
CA GLY A 12 11.79 1.80 9.90
C GLY A 12 10.53 1.75 9.03
N LEU A 13 10.66 1.87 7.70
CA LEU A 13 9.55 1.68 6.78
C LEU A 13 9.12 0.20 6.69
N LEU A 14 10.09 -0.73 6.67
CA LEU A 14 9.81 -2.17 6.69
C LEU A 14 9.10 -2.58 7.99
N GLU A 15 9.53 -2.07 9.15
CA GLU A 15 8.90 -2.32 10.44
C GLU A 15 7.43 -1.84 10.47
N ALA A 16 7.14 -0.70 9.85
CA ALA A 16 5.76 -0.21 9.71
C ALA A 16 4.91 -1.15 8.82
N VAL A 17 5.48 -1.63 7.71
CA VAL A 17 4.81 -2.60 6.81
C VAL A 17 4.55 -3.93 7.54
N GLU A 18 5.55 -4.43 8.27
CA GLU A 18 5.44 -5.65 9.09
C GLU A 18 4.39 -5.53 10.20
N ALA A 19 4.33 -4.39 10.86
CA ALA A 19 3.33 -4.14 11.89
C ALA A 19 1.90 -4.21 11.32
N VAL A 20 1.66 -3.57 10.17
CA VAL A 20 0.34 -3.63 9.50
C VAL A 20 0.03 -5.05 9.03
N ARG A 21 0.99 -5.73 8.39
CA ARG A 21 0.81 -7.13 7.96
C ARG A 21 0.41 -8.02 9.14
N THR A 22 1.17 -7.95 10.22
CA THR A 22 0.97 -8.79 11.41
C THR A 22 -0.40 -8.51 12.05
N LEU A 23 -0.81 -7.25 12.11
CA LEU A 23 -2.12 -6.85 12.63
C LEU A 23 -3.28 -7.44 11.82
N GLY A 24 -3.12 -7.55 10.50
CA GLY A 24 -4.13 -8.12 9.62
C GLY A 24 -4.16 -9.64 9.57
N GLY A 25 -3.33 -10.34 10.37
CA GLY A 25 -3.05 -11.77 10.13
C GLY A 25 -2.54 -12.01 8.71
N GLY A 26 -1.90 -10.99 8.13
CA GLY A 26 -1.67 -10.85 6.71
C GLY A 26 -0.57 -11.79 6.21
N ARG A 27 -0.85 -12.42 5.08
CA ARG A 27 0.08 -13.34 4.39
C ARG A 27 1.15 -12.61 3.61
N TYR A 28 0.89 -11.35 3.25
CA TYR A 28 1.79 -10.56 2.44
C TYR A 28 1.55 -9.07 2.63
N ALA A 29 2.63 -8.30 2.71
CA ALA A 29 2.55 -6.85 2.54
C ALA A 29 3.73 -6.34 1.73
N CYS A 30 3.48 -5.34 0.88
CA CYS A 30 4.54 -4.69 0.13
C CYS A 30 4.30 -3.19 -0.01
N VAL A 31 5.37 -2.46 -0.32
CA VAL A 31 5.32 -1.07 -0.77
C VAL A 31 5.69 -1.05 -2.24
N LEU A 32 4.82 -0.47 -3.04
CA LEU A 32 4.89 -0.44 -4.50
C LEU A 32 4.88 1.02 -4.98
N ASP A 33 5.80 1.36 -5.88
CA ASP A 33 5.77 2.62 -6.64
C ASP A 33 5.85 2.34 -8.15
N ALA A 34 5.91 3.39 -8.98
CA ALA A 34 5.96 3.24 -10.44
C ALA A 34 7.15 2.39 -10.95
N GLY A 35 8.22 2.27 -10.18
CA GLY A 35 9.41 1.48 -10.47
C GLY A 35 9.29 0.01 -10.07
N GLY A 36 8.27 -0.39 -9.32
CA GLY A 36 8.07 -1.76 -8.84
C GLY A 36 8.00 -1.85 -7.32
N ILE A 37 8.14 -3.07 -6.80
CA ILE A 37 8.14 -3.34 -5.36
C ILE A 37 9.42 -2.77 -4.74
N VAL A 38 9.24 -1.84 -3.81
CA VAL A 38 10.30 -1.14 -3.06
C VAL A 38 10.66 -1.90 -1.78
N LEU A 39 9.63 -2.42 -1.10
CA LEU A 39 9.73 -3.19 0.14
C LEU A 39 8.72 -4.31 0.14
N GLU A 40 9.07 -5.40 0.80
CA GLU A 40 8.25 -6.59 0.87
C GLU A 40 8.43 -7.23 2.25
N SER A 41 7.31 -7.62 2.85
CA SER A 41 7.20 -8.39 4.08
C SER A 41 6.38 -9.64 3.75
N PRO A 42 7.03 -10.73 3.31
CA PRO A 42 6.35 -11.99 3.07
C PRO A 42 6.01 -12.70 4.39
N GLU A 43 4.94 -13.49 4.41
CA GLU A 43 4.80 -14.54 5.43
C GLU A 43 5.92 -15.59 5.25
N PRO A 44 6.51 -16.13 6.33
CA PRO A 44 7.49 -17.20 6.21
C PRO A 44 6.86 -18.50 5.72
N GLU A 45 7.56 -19.19 4.81
CA GLU A 45 7.31 -20.57 4.35
C GLU A 45 6.03 -20.84 3.54
N ASP A 46 5.86 -20.22 2.38
CA ASP A 46 4.98 -20.78 1.34
C ASP A 46 5.30 -20.33 -0.11
N GLY A 47 5.31 -21.28 -1.05
CA GLY A 47 5.55 -21.00 -2.48
C GLY A 47 4.49 -20.09 -3.15
N ARG A 48 3.37 -19.87 -2.47
CA ARG A 48 2.26 -18.98 -2.87
C ARG A 48 2.67 -17.51 -2.95
N LEU A 49 3.69 -17.11 -2.18
CA LEU A 49 4.24 -15.75 -2.18
C LEU A 49 4.77 -15.32 -3.55
N PHE A 50 5.31 -16.26 -4.33
CA PHE A 50 5.83 -15.96 -5.65
C PHE A 50 4.71 -15.53 -6.61
N GLY A 51 3.55 -16.21 -6.56
CA GLY A 51 2.40 -15.89 -7.39
C GLY A 51 1.81 -14.52 -7.06
N LEU A 52 1.66 -14.20 -5.77
CA LEU A 52 1.12 -12.92 -5.35
C LEU A 52 2.05 -11.74 -5.69
N ARG A 53 3.36 -11.90 -5.45
CA ARG A 53 4.36 -10.93 -5.86
C ARG A 53 4.30 -10.66 -7.36
N GLN A 54 4.22 -11.72 -8.17
CA GLN A 54 4.14 -11.61 -9.62
C GLN A 54 2.87 -10.87 -10.05
N LEU A 55 1.71 -11.23 -9.48
CA LEU A 55 0.45 -10.55 -9.73
C LEU A 55 0.55 -9.04 -9.43
N VAL A 56 1.10 -8.66 -8.27
CA VAL A 56 1.27 -7.25 -7.88
C VAL A 56 2.15 -6.47 -8.87
N GLU A 57 3.25 -7.07 -9.35
CA GLU A 57 4.12 -6.44 -10.35
C GLU A 57 3.45 -6.33 -11.73
N GLU A 58 2.77 -7.38 -12.18
CA GLU A 58 2.04 -7.38 -13.47
C GLU A 58 0.90 -6.37 -13.47
N ARG A 59 0.21 -6.22 -12.34
CA ARG A 59 -0.94 -5.31 -12.18
C ARG A 59 -0.55 -3.93 -11.65
N ARG A 60 0.74 -3.66 -11.46
CA ARG A 60 1.26 -2.43 -10.83
C ARG A 60 0.64 -1.13 -11.36
N ALA A 61 0.59 -0.98 -12.67
CA ALA A 61 0.05 0.22 -13.30
C ALA A 61 -1.45 0.40 -12.99
N ALA A 62 -2.22 -0.69 -12.99
CA ALA A 62 -3.63 -0.68 -12.63
C ALA A 62 -3.84 -0.37 -11.14
N ILE A 63 -3.03 -0.96 -10.25
CA ILE A 63 -3.08 -0.67 -8.81
C ILE A 63 -2.85 0.82 -8.56
N LEU A 64 -1.80 1.41 -9.14
CA LEU A 64 -1.47 2.83 -8.95
C LEU A 64 -2.51 3.79 -9.55
N ALA A 65 -3.34 3.32 -10.50
CA ALA A 65 -4.40 4.12 -11.11
C ALA A 65 -5.70 4.18 -10.27
N ILE A 66 -5.86 3.30 -9.27
CA ILE A 66 -7.07 3.20 -8.45
C ILE A 66 -7.52 4.55 -7.86
N PRO A 67 -6.66 5.38 -7.23
CA PRO A 67 -7.09 6.64 -6.63
C PRO A 67 -7.62 7.67 -7.63
N GLN A 68 -7.21 7.57 -8.89
CA GLN A 68 -7.69 8.42 -9.96
C GLN A 68 -9.03 7.90 -10.49
N ALA A 69 -9.12 6.59 -10.76
CA ALA A 69 -10.37 5.97 -11.20
C ALA A 69 -11.53 6.18 -10.19
N LEU A 70 -11.25 6.08 -8.89
CA LEU A 70 -12.24 6.39 -7.84
C LEU A 70 -12.65 7.87 -7.83
N ALA A 71 -11.73 8.79 -8.13
CA ALA A 71 -12.03 10.22 -8.17
C ALA A 71 -12.83 10.62 -9.42
N ASP A 72 -12.63 9.89 -10.52
CA ASP A 72 -13.32 10.10 -11.79
C ASP A 72 -14.66 9.35 -11.87
N GLU A 73 -15.06 8.64 -10.80
CA GLU A 73 -16.21 7.73 -10.78
C GLU A 73 -16.18 6.71 -11.95
N ALA A 74 -14.98 6.37 -12.40
CA ALA A 74 -14.77 5.46 -13.51
C ALA A 74 -14.97 4.00 -13.04
N PRO A 75 -15.42 3.09 -13.92
CA PRO A 75 -15.48 1.68 -13.61
C PRO A 75 -14.10 1.17 -13.19
N LEU A 76 -13.99 0.67 -11.96
CA LEU A 76 -12.77 0.03 -11.48
C LEU A 76 -12.80 -1.43 -11.91
N GLU A 77 -11.87 -1.82 -12.79
CA GLU A 77 -11.60 -3.25 -12.98
C GLU A 77 -11.07 -3.81 -11.65
N ASP A 78 -11.57 -4.98 -11.25
CA ASP A 78 -11.05 -5.66 -10.07
C ASP A 78 -9.62 -6.14 -10.38
N VAL A 79 -8.66 -5.37 -9.88
CA VAL A 79 -7.22 -5.55 -10.14
C VAL A 79 -6.71 -6.88 -9.57
N PHE A 80 -7.44 -7.48 -8.63
CA PHE A 80 -7.09 -8.75 -7.99
C PHE A 80 -8.08 -9.88 -8.31
N ALA A 81 -8.88 -9.75 -9.38
CA ALA A 81 -9.91 -10.73 -9.73
C ALA A 81 -9.40 -12.18 -9.87
N ASP A 82 -8.13 -12.36 -10.22
CA ASP A 82 -7.50 -13.68 -10.37
C ASP A 82 -7.03 -14.30 -9.03
N TRP A 83 -7.20 -13.58 -7.91
CA TRP A 83 -6.78 -13.99 -6.56
C TRP A 83 -7.97 -14.07 -5.61
N HIS A 84 -8.38 -15.28 -5.25
CA HIS A 84 -9.57 -15.52 -4.42
C HIS A 84 -9.26 -15.87 -2.97
N GLU A 85 -7.99 -16.01 -2.62
CA GLU A 85 -7.61 -16.48 -1.29
C GLU A 85 -7.66 -15.33 -0.27
N ASP A 86 -7.37 -14.10 -0.67
CA ASP A 86 -7.20 -12.92 0.19
C ASP A 86 -8.14 -11.78 -0.19
N GLU A 87 -8.45 -10.96 0.80
CA GLU A 87 -8.86 -9.58 0.60
C GLU A 87 -7.64 -8.66 0.63
N PHE A 88 -7.78 -7.48 0.03
CA PHE A 88 -6.70 -6.52 -0.12
C PHE A 88 -7.03 -5.19 0.51
N LEU A 89 -6.13 -4.73 1.37
CA LEU A 89 -6.09 -3.35 1.83
C LEU A 89 -4.98 -2.59 1.10
N LEU A 90 -5.36 -1.48 0.48
CA LEU A 90 -4.46 -0.58 -0.23
C LEU A 90 -4.42 0.77 0.47
N ALA A 91 -3.23 1.20 0.90
CA ALA A 91 -3.01 2.53 1.44
C ALA A 91 -2.17 3.34 0.45
N PHE A 92 -2.80 4.31 -0.22
CA PHE A 92 -2.14 5.19 -1.19
C PHE A 92 -1.67 6.46 -0.52
N LEU A 93 -0.39 6.78 -0.70
CA LEU A 93 0.21 8.03 -0.26
C LEU A 93 0.49 8.92 -1.46
N ASN A 94 -0.13 10.09 -1.47
CA ASN A 94 -0.02 11.11 -2.52
C ASN A 94 -0.19 10.53 -3.94
N ARG A 95 -0.96 9.44 -4.09
CA ARG A 95 -1.18 8.74 -5.38
C ARG A 95 0.12 8.31 -6.09
N ARG A 96 1.22 8.17 -5.36
CA ARG A 96 2.55 7.83 -5.91
C ARG A 96 3.04 6.47 -5.47
N VAL A 97 2.76 6.14 -4.22
CA VAL A 97 3.22 4.92 -3.58
C VAL A 97 2.04 4.32 -2.84
N VAL A 98 1.97 2.99 -2.86
CA VAL A 98 0.91 2.22 -2.21
C VAL A 98 1.52 1.17 -1.31
N MET A 99 0.98 1.02 -0.09
CA MET A 99 1.14 -0.21 0.66
C MET A 99 0.01 -1.15 0.25
N VAL A 100 0.37 -2.34 -0.22
CA VAL A 100 -0.56 -3.43 -0.51
C VAL A 100 -0.46 -4.43 0.63
N VAL A 101 -1.59 -4.83 1.22
CA VAL A 101 -1.64 -5.86 2.25
C VAL A 101 -2.68 -6.89 1.85
N ALA A 102 -2.26 -8.15 1.73
CA ALA A 102 -3.15 -9.28 1.53
C ALA A 102 -3.46 -9.93 2.89
N CYS A 103 -4.75 -10.03 3.20
CA CYS A 103 -5.22 -10.49 4.50
C CYS A 103 -6.61 -11.14 4.39
N PRO A 104 -7.04 -11.91 5.41
CA PRO A 104 -8.36 -12.54 5.40
C PRO A 104 -9.55 -11.57 5.51
N ASP A 105 -9.36 -10.40 6.12
CA ASP A 105 -10.41 -9.39 6.35
C ASP A 105 -9.80 -7.98 6.27
N ALA A 106 -9.97 -7.32 5.13
CA ALA A 106 -9.35 -6.03 4.84
C ALA A 106 -10.07 -4.86 5.51
N ASP A 107 -11.38 -4.97 5.73
CA ASP A 107 -12.17 -3.94 6.44
C ASP A 107 -11.82 -3.90 7.93
N ALA A 108 -11.70 -5.08 8.57
CA ALA A 108 -11.25 -5.15 9.96
C ALA A 108 -9.81 -4.63 10.10
N LEU A 109 -8.91 -4.96 9.16
CA LEU A 109 -7.55 -4.42 9.16
C LEU A 109 -7.54 -2.90 9.00
N LYS A 110 -8.35 -2.35 8.08
CA LYS A 110 -8.46 -0.90 7.87
C LYS A 110 -8.78 -0.15 9.16
N ALA A 111 -9.72 -0.68 9.95
CA ALA A 111 -10.08 -0.10 11.24
C ALA A 111 -8.95 -0.24 12.28
N GLN A 112 -8.34 -1.42 12.40
CA GLN A 112 -7.31 -1.70 13.40
C GLN A 112 -5.99 -0.94 13.13
N ALA A 113 -5.59 -0.82 11.87
CA ALA A 113 -4.34 -0.17 11.45
C ALA A 113 -4.41 1.37 11.45
N SER A 114 -5.55 1.97 11.81
CA SER A 114 -5.71 3.43 11.83
C SER A 114 -4.58 4.20 12.54
N PRO A 115 -4.02 3.74 13.68
CA PRO A 115 -2.91 4.42 14.36
C PRO A 115 -1.57 4.29 13.63
N LEU A 116 -1.41 3.31 12.75
CA LEU A 116 -0.17 3.00 12.04
C LEU A 116 0.01 3.84 10.77
N TRP A 117 -1.08 4.34 10.17
CA TRP A 117 -1.00 5.08 8.92
C TRP A 117 -0.19 6.38 8.99
N PRO A 118 -0.30 7.21 10.04
CA PRO A 118 0.56 8.39 10.17
C PRO A 118 2.04 8.02 10.26
N VAL A 119 2.35 6.90 10.92
CA VAL A 119 3.73 6.40 11.06
C VAL A 119 4.25 5.92 9.71
N TRP A 120 3.49 5.09 8.99
CA TRP A 120 3.86 4.63 7.66
C TRP A 120 4.06 5.81 6.69
N ALA A 121 3.13 6.77 6.67
CA ALA A 121 3.21 7.94 5.81
C ALA A 121 4.47 8.78 6.10
N ASP A 122 4.77 9.09 7.38
CA ASP A 122 5.98 9.82 7.75
C ASP A 122 7.25 9.08 7.29
N ARG A 123 7.33 7.77 7.51
CA ARG A 123 8.49 6.97 7.10
C ARG A 123 8.65 6.92 5.58
N ALA A 124 7.57 6.75 4.83
CA ALA A 124 7.59 6.74 3.37
C ALA A 124 8.06 8.10 2.80
N LEU A 125 7.53 9.22 3.32
CA LEU A 125 7.90 10.58 2.88
C LEU A 125 9.37 10.93 3.16
N ARG A 126 9.98 10.32 4.18
CA ARG A 126 11.40 10.47 4.50
C ARG A 126 12.28 9.54 3.67
N TYR A 127 11.78 8.36 3.32
CA TYR A 127 12.50 7.36 2.55
C TYR A 127 12.82 7.81 1.11
N ASP A 128 11.85 8.40 0.41
CA ASP A 128 12.01 8.90 -0.95
C ASP A 128 11.29 10.23 -1.15
N GLU A 129 12.01 11.25 -1.59
CA GLU A 129 11.47 12.60 -1.78
C GLU A 129 10.41 12.65 -2.88
N ARG A 130 10.45 11.72 -3.84
CA ARG A 130 9.46 11.60 -4.92
C ARG A 130 8.06 11.32 -4.38
N TYR A 131 7.93 10.78 -3.18
CA TYR A 131 6.62 10.50 -2.56
C TYR A 131 5.98 11.72 -1.92
N ARG A 132 6.72 12.84 -1.77
CA ARG A 132 6.22 14.06 -1.12
C ARG A 132 5.24 14.86 -1.96
N ILE A 133 5.25 14.65 -3.28
CA ILE A 133 4.47 15.39 -4.25
C ILE A 133 3.75 14.38 -5.13
N ASP A 134 2.45 14.59 -5.32
CA ASP A 134 1.63 13.78 -6.20
C ASP A 134 2.00 13.96 -7.69
N ALA A 135 1.27 13.29 -8.57
CA ALA A 135 1.45 13.38 -10.02
C ALA A 135 1.17 14.79 -10.58
N GLU A 136 0.36 15.58 -9.90
CA GLU A 136 -0.10 16.92 -10.31
C GLU A 136 0.77 18.05 -9.76
N GLY A 137 1.84 17.72 -9.01
CA GLY A 137 2.71 18.72 -8.38
C GLY A 137 2.20 19.23 -7.03
N ARG A 138 1.16 18.62 -6.45
CA ARG A 138 0.61 18.97 -5.13
C ARG A 138 1.25 18.10 -4.05
N GLY A 139 1.65 18.71 -2.94
CA GLY A 139 2.38 18.00 -1.88
C GLY A 139 2.53 18.83 -0.60
N LEU A 140 3.40 18.38 0.30
CA LEU A 140 3.65 18.91 1.66
C LEU A 140 3.79 20.46 1.76
N PHE A 141 4.05 21.15 0.66
CA PHE A 141 4.10 22.62 0.60
C PHE A 141 2.73 23.32 0.74
N PHE A 142 1.60 22.60 0.60
CA PHE A 142 0.24 23.17 0.68
C PHE A 142 -0.76 22.40 1.57
N GLY A 143 -0.33 21.34 2.27
CA GLY A 143 -1.22 20.56 3.14
C GLY A 143 -0.60 19.26 3.64
N SER A 144 -1.24 18.63 4.62
CA SER A 144 -0.91 17.29 5.11
C SER A 144 -0.87 16.27 3.96
N PRO A 145 -0.04 15.22 4.05
CA PRO A 145 -0.02 14.17 3.03
C PRO A 145 -1.40 13.57 2.82
N ARG A 146 -1.73 13.28 1.55
CA ARG A 146 -2.97 12.61 1.18
C ARG A 146 -2.80 11.11 1.37
N LEU A 147 -3.67 10.53 2.19
CA LEU A 147 -3.76 9.10 2.43
C LEU A 147 -5.15 8.61 1.99
N ASP A 148 -5.21 7.79 0.95
CA ASP A 148 -6.45 7.14 0.51
C ASP A 148 -6.39 5.65 0.89
N LEU A 149 -7.42 5.14 1.58
CA LEU A 149 -7.52 3.73 1.99
C LEU A 149 -8.61 3.02 1.20
N VAL A 150 -8.24 1.99 0.43
CA VAL A 150 -9.14 1.22 -0.43
C VAL A 150 -9.13 -0.24 -0.02
N VAL A 151 -10.32 -0.87 0.04
CA VAL A 151 -10.51 -2.29 0.30
C VAL A 151 -11.00 -2.96 -0.98
N ILE A 152 -10.44 -4.12 -1.32
CA ILE A 152 -10.83 -4.94 -2.48
C ILE A 152 -11.02 -6.39 -2.01
N GLY A 153 -12.04 -7.08 -2.53
CA GLY A 153 -12.31 -8.50 -2.22
C GLY A 153 -13.32 -8.73 -1.08
N GLY A 154 -13.73 -7.69 -0.36
CA GLY A 154 -14.74 -7.80 0.70
C GLY A 154 -16.13 -8.18 0.18
N ALA A 155 -16.89 -8.91 1.00
CA ALA A 155 -18.29 -9.30 0.73
C ALA A 155 -19.24 -8.09 0.52
N SER A 156 -18.77 -6.87 0.76
CA SER A 156 -19.44 -5.64 0.34
C SER A 156 -18.89 -5.21 -1.02
N GLY A 157 -19.37 -5.88 -2.06
CA GLY A 157 -19.25 -5.39 -3.43
C GLY A 157 -19.70 -3.93 -3.50
N VAL A 158 -18.94 -3.15 -4.26
CA VAL A 158 -19.28 -1.81 -4.74
C VAL A 158 -20.78 -1.74 -5.02
N LYS A 159 -21.48 -0.90 -4.25
CA LYS A 159 -22.81 -0.41 -4.57
C LYS A 159 -22.71 1.07 -4.87
#